data_AF-A0A955YZW6-F1
#
_entry.id   AF-A0A955YZW6-F1
#
_cell.length_a   1.000
_cell.length_b   1.000
_cell.length_c   1.000
_cell.angle_alpha   90.00
_cell.angle_beta   90.00
_cell.angle_gamma   90.00
#
_symmetry.space_group_name_H-M   'P 1'
#
loop_
_entity.id
_entity.type
_entity.pdbx_description
1 polymer ?
#
loop_
_entity_poly.entity_id
_entity_poly.type
_entity_poly.pdbx_seq_one_letter_code
_entity_poly.pdbx_strand_id
1 'polypeptide(L)'
;MSSPDASRDQGPTASWAIRFGSTVGAGVLAALLASLPVALRLGGGRVGSALGVWHVLVALALLPALVSTYIATRSRVGARIVVSGRVVELATVAFASFGALSVVLAIFGALLRAKTHHRGLGGTTFALVALVAAVGVVSVVTRAVTGLASRRTALRVLLIATSLLALFSLTALARQLTADFGHPWTRPLMDVLALVLAAGLASGSALGGQRVLAIVGVPAAVVLLAIGYASLRAEPGLLGLMADGAPLHAWIARHLISPAGG
;
A
#
# COMPACT_ATOMS: atom_id res chain seq x y z
N MET A 1 -51.56 23.22 14.46
CA MET A 1 -50.42 23.92 13.84
C MET A 1 -49.33 22.91 13.61
N SER A 2 -49.14 22.60 12.34
CA SER A 2 -48.31 21.53 11.77
C SER A 2 -46.85 21.96 11.66
N SER A 3 -45.97 21.31 12.41
CA SER A 3 -44.53 21.40 12.18
C SER A 3 -44.15 20.56 10.96
N PRO A 4 -43.41 21.11 9.98
CA PRO A 4 -43.16 20.45 8.71
C PRO A 4 -42.21 19.25 8.85
N ASP A 5 -42.61 18.14 8.25
CA ASP A 5 -41.87 16.88 8.03
C ASP A 5 -40.64 17.05 7.10
N ALA A 6 -39.73 17.98 7.42
CA ALA A 6 -38.52 18.25 6.62
C ALA A 6 -37.41 17.18 6.78
N SER A 7 -37.69 16.04 7.43
CA SER A 7 -36.69 15.05 7.85
C SER A 7 -36.66 13.75 7.03
N ARG A 8 -37.48 13.59 5.98
CA ARG A 8 -37.65 12.28 5.31
C ARG A 8 -37.03 12.06 3.93
N ASP A 9 -36.39 13.06 3.31
CA ASP A 9 -35.80 12.91 1.95
C ASP A 9 -34.26 13.00 1.91
N GLN A 10 -33.56 12.49 2.93
CA GLN A 10 -32.16 12.06 2.73
C GLN A 10 -32.17 10.71 2.00
N GLY A 11 -32.53 10.76 0.72
CA GLY A 11 -32.75 9.61 -0.13
C GLY A 11 -31.50 8.73 -0.36
N PRO A 12 -31.71 7.52 -0.92
CA PRO A 12 -30.65 6.55 -1.24
C PRO A 12 -29.45 7.15 -2.02
N THR A 13 -29.65 8.26 -2.73
CA THR A 13 -28.63 9.01 -3.47
C THR A 13 -27.54 9.61 -2.57
N ALA A 14 -27.87 10.16 -1.40
CA ALA A 14 -26.89 10.68 -0.45
C ALA A 14 -25.96 9.57 0.08
N SER A 15 -26.51 8.36 0.23
CA SER A 15 -25.74 7.19 0.67
C SER A 15 -24.77 6.71 -0.41
N TRP A 16 -25.12 6.82 -1.69
CA TRP A 16 -24.26 6.41 -2.80
C TRP A 16 -23.09 7.38 -2.99
N ALA A 17 -23.36 8.69 -2.99
CA ALA A 17 -22.33 9.71 -3.18
C ALA A 17 -21.23 9.61 -2.10
N ILE A 18 -21.63 9.39 -0.83
CA ILE A 18 -20.68 9.22 0.28
C ILE A 18 -19.81 7.97 0.10
N ARG A 19 -20.40 6.85 -0.35
CA ARG A 19 -19.67 5.58 -0.59
C ARG A 19 -18.71 5.69 -1.78
N PHE A 20 -19.15 6.34 -2.85
CA PHE A 20 -18.31 6.58 -4.01
C PHE A 20 -17.14 7.49 -3.63
N GLY A 21 -17.42 8.63 -3.01
CA GLY A 21 -16.41 9.58 -2.57
C GLY A 21 -15.39 8.94 -1.62
N SER A 22 -15.83 8.15 -0.63
CA SER A 22 -14.91 7.51 0.31
C SER A 22 -14.04 6.44 -0.36
N THR A 23 -14.57 5.72 -1.34
CA THR A 23 -13.80 4.77 -2.15
C THR A 23 -12.75 5.48 -3.00
N VAL A 24 -13.13 6.60 -3.63
CA VAL A 24 -12.20 7.42 -4.40
C VAL A 24 -11.11 8.00 -3.51
N GLY A 25 -11.49 8.57 -2.36
CA GLY A 25 -10.54 9.11 -1.38
C GLY A 25 -9.57 8.05 -0.83
N ALA A 26 -10.05 6.83 -0.58
CA ALA A 26 -9.19 5.71 -0.22
C ALA A 26 -8.24 5.33 -1.37
N GLY A 27 -8.71 5.33 -2.62
CA GLY A 27 -7.85 5.12 -3.79
C GLY A 27 -6.77 6.20 -3.93
N VAL A 28 -7.10 7.47 -3.67
CA VAL A 28 -6.12 8.57 -3.63
C VAL A 28 -5.06 8.34 -2.57
N LEU A 29 -5.45 8.00 -1.34
CA LEU A 29 -4.50 7.67 -0.28
C LEU A 29 -3.62 6.47 -0.64
N ALA A 30 -4.21 5.44 -1.26
CA ALA A 30 -3.46 4.27 -1.70
C ALA A 30 -2.42 4.63 -2.76
N ALA A 31 -2.77 5.47 -3.73
CA ALA A 31 -1.84 5.96 -4.75
C ALA A 31 -0.69 6.78 -4.11
N LEU A 32 -1.02 7.72 -3.22
CA LEU A 32 -0.03 8.53 -2.50
C LEU A 32 1.00 7.67 -1.76
N LEU A 33 0.52 6.67 -1.01
CA LEU A 33 1.36 5.76 -0.23
C LEU A 33 2.17 4.82 -1.11
N ALA A 34 1.57 4.26 -2.16
CA ALA A 34 2.24 3.31 -3.06
C ALA A 34 3.35 3.98 -3.91
N SER A 35 3.16 5.24 -4.28
CA SER A 35 4.14 6.00 -5.07
C SER A 35 5.31 6.52 -4.23
N LEU A 36 5.20 6.59 -2.91
CA LEU A 36 6.24 7.10 -2.01
C LEU A 36 7.59 6.35 -2.12
N PRO A 37 7.66 5.01 -1.99
CA PRO A 37 8.94 4.29 -2.10
C PRO A 37 9.58 4.45 -3.48
N VAL A 38 8.76 4.53 -4.54
CA VAL A 38 9.23 4.73 -5.91
C VAL A 38 9.80 6.14 -6.11
N ALA A 39 9.12 7.16 -5.58
CA ALA A 39 9.60 8.54 -5.60
C ALA A 39 10.92 8.70 -4.84
N LEU A 40 11.05 8.08 -3.66
CA LEU A 40 12.30 8.09 -2.89
C LEU A 40 13.44 7.36 -3.60
N ARG A 41 13.11 6.33 -4.40
CA ARG A 41 14.08 5.61 -5.24
C ARG A 41 14.55 6.47 -6.42
N LEU A 42 13.64 7.15 -7.11
CA LEU A 42 13.94 7.97 -8.29
C LEU A 42 14.57 9.33 -7.94
N GLY A 43 14.21 9.92 -6.80
CA GLY A 43 14.68 11.26 -6.39
C GLY A 43 16.14 11.34 -5.96
N GLY A 44 16.88 10.22 -5.98
CA GLY A 44 18.32 10.20 -5.69
C GLY A 44 18.71 10.80 -4.32
N GLY A 45 17.81 10.74 -3.34
CA GLY A 45 18.00 11.31 -2.00
C GLY A 45 17.75 12.83 -1.88
N ARG A 46 17.43 13.54 -2.97
CA ARG A 46 17.09 14.97 -2.93
C ARG A 46 15.57 15.16 -2.82
N VAL A 47 15.14 15.85 -1.76
CA VAL A 47 13.70 16.06 -1.47
C VAL A 47 12.96 16.77 -2.61
N GLY A 48 13.55 17.82 -3.20
CA GLY A 48 12.91 18.57 -4.29
C GLY A 48 12.67 17.73 -5.56
N SER A 49 13.66 16.92 -5.94
CA SER A 49 13.54 16.01 -7.09
C SER A 49 12.51 14.90 -6.80
N ALA A 50 12.55 14.32 -5.59
CA ALA A 50 11.60 13.31 -5.17
C ALA A 50 10.14 13.82 -5.22
N LEU A 51 9.89 15.06 -4.78
CA LEU A 51 8.55 15.67 -4.83
C LEU A 51 8.08 15.92 -6.27
N GLY A 52 8.95 16.39 -7.17
CA GLY A 52 8.60 16.59 -8.59
C GLY A 52 8.13 15.29 -9.24
N VAL A 53 8.88 14.20 -9.04
CA VAL A 53 8.56 12.88 -9.59
C VAL A 53 7.34 12.26 -8.89
N TRP A 54 7.16 12.51 -7.59
CA TRP A 54 6.10 11.87 -6.80
C TRP A 54 4.69 12.18 -7.32
N HIS A 55 4.37 13.42 -7.65
CA HIS A 55 3.02 13.77 -8.13
C HIS A 55 2.67 13.08 -9.46
N VAL A 56 3.66 12.95 -10.35
CA VAL A 56 3.50 12.22 -11.62
C VAL A 56 3.25 10.73 -11.36
N LEU A 57 4.04 10.12 -10.47
CA LEU A 57 3.83 8.73 -10.09
C LEU A 57 2.46 8.50 -9.46
N VAL A 58 1.99 9.43 -8.61
CA VAL A 58 0.67 9.37 -7.97
C VAL A 58 -0.43 9.40 -9.01
N ALA A 59 -0.35 10.31 -9.99
CA ALA A 59 -1.34 10.38 -11.07
C ALA A 59 -1.40 9.08 -11.89
N LEU A 60 -0.25 8.49 -12.22
CA LEU A 60 -0.17 7.22 -12.95
C LEU A 60 -0.68 6.03 -12.11
N ALA A 61 -0.38 6.03 -10.81
CA ALA A 61 -0.83 4.99 -9.89
C ALA A 61 -2.31 5.14 -9.47
N LEU A 62 -2.94 6.29 -9.74
CA LEU A 62 -4.28 6.56 -9.25
C LEU A 62 -5.33 5.59 -9.79
N LEU A 63 -5.34 5.34 -11.11
CA LEU A 63 -6.27 4.39 -11.72
C LEU A 63 -6.13 2.96 -11.13
N PRO A 64 -4.94 2.33 -11.12
CA PRO A 64 -4.80 1.00 -10.56
C PRO A 64 -5.05 0.97 -9.03
N ALA A 65 -4.77 2.07 -8.31
CA ALA A 65 -5.10 2.19 -6.89
C ALA A 65 -6.61 2.27 -6.64
N LEU A 66 -7.37 3.00 -7.47
CA LEU A 66 -8.82 3.08 -7.41
C LEU A 66 -9.45 1.71 -7.68
N VAL A 67 -9.02 1.03 -8.73
CA VAL A 67 -9.50 -0.33 -9.08
C VAL A 67 -9.19 -1.30 -7.95
N SER A 68 -7.95 -1.30 -7.44
CA SER A 68 -7.54 -2.20 -6.36
C SER A 68 -8.29 -1.93 -5.06
N THR A 69 -8.49 -0.66 -4.70
CA THR A 69 -9.26 -0.26 -3.52
C THR A 69 -10.75 -0.61 -3.67
N TYR A 70 -11.31 -0.45 -4.87
CA TYR A 70 -12.68 -0.86 -5.16
C TYR A 70 -12.86 -2.38 -5.03
N ILE A 71 -11.95 -3.17 -5.59
CA ILE A 71 -11.98 -4.64 -5.45
C ILE A 71 -11.83 -5.03 -3.98
N ALA A 72 -10.88 -4.42 -3.25
CA ALA A 72 -10.64 -4.70 -1.84
C ALA A 72 -11.82 -4.33 -0.92
N THR A 73 -12.52 -3.23 -1.21
CA THR A 73 -13.71 -2.83 -0.45
C THR A 73 -14.89 -3.77 -0.73
N ARG A 74 -15.07 -4.22 -1.97
CA ARG A 74 -16.12 -5.20 -2.34
C ARG A 74 -15.84 -6.59 -1.80
N SER A 75 -14.59 -7.06 -1.87
CA SER A 75 -14.21 -8.38 -1.37
C SER A 75 -14.43 -8.50 0.14
N ARG A 76 -14.32 -7.40 0.90
CA ARG A 76 -14.64 -7.36 2.34
C ARG A 76 -16.11 -7.56 2.66
N VAL A 77 -17.02 -7.13 1.78
CA VAL A 77 -18.45 -7.37 1.98
C VAL A 77 -18.73 -8.86 1.87
N GLY A 78 -18.16 -9.54 0.86
CA GLY A 78 -18.22 -10.99 0.73
C GLY A 78 -17.51 -11.71 1.88
N ALA A 79 -16.33 -11.24 2.27
CA ALA A 79 -15.59 -11.81 3.39
C ALA A 79 -16.38 -11.68 4.69
N ARG A 80 -17.03 -10.55 5.00
CA ARG A 80 -17.84 -10.41 6.24
C ARG A 80 -18.98 -11.41 6.35
N ILE A 81 -19.53 -11.86 5.23
CA ILE A 81 -20.61 -12.85 5.22
C ILE A 81 -20.06 -14.26 5.55
N VAL A 82 -18.78 -14.51 5.27
CA VAL A 82 -18.12 -15.82 5.42
C VAL A 82 -17.21 -15.89 6.66
N VAL A 83 -16.73 -14.75 7.15
CA VAL A 83 -15.70 -14.62 8.20
C VAL A 83 -16.35 -14.75 9.58
N SER A 84 -16.22 -15.95 10.16
CA SER A 84 -16.38 -16.16 11.60
C SER A 84 -15.29 -15.41 12.38
N GLY A 85 -15.52 -15.11 13.66
CA GLY A 85 -14.55 -14.38 14.50
C GLY A 85 -13.13 -14.98 14.50
N ARG A 86 -13.03 -16.29 14.29
CA ARG A 86 -11.77 -17.05 14.18
C ARG A 86 -10.93 -16.65 12.96
N VAL A 87 -11.55 -16.27 11.84
CA VAL A 87 -10.82 -15.86 10.63
C VAL A 87 -10.21 -14.48 10.79
N VAL A 88 -10.86 -13.57 11.52
CA VAL A 88 -10.26 -12.25 11.87
C VAL A 88 -9.05 -12.42 12.78
N GLU A 89 -9.15 -13.33 13.75
CA GLU A 89 -8.04 -13.67 14.64
C GLU A 89 -6.86 -14.27 13.87
N LEU A 90 -7.12 -15.24 13.00
CA LEU A 90 -6.09 -15.83 12.12
C LEU A 90 -5.46 -14.80 11.18
N ALA A 91 -6.24 -13.91 10.58
CA ALA A 91 -5.72 -12.84 9.74
C ALA A 91 -4.85 -11.87 10.55
N THR A 92 -5.27 -11.52 11.76
CA THR A 92 -4.50 -10.63 12.66
C THR A 92 -3.15 -11.26 13.01
N VAL A 93 -3.15 -12.55 13.38
CA VAL A 93 -1.92 -13.31 13.64
C VAL A 93 -1.05 -13.38 12.40
N ALA A 94 -1.62 -13.67 11.22
CA ALA A 94 -0.88 -13.76 9.96
C ALA A 94 -0.21 -12.43 9.59
N PHE A 95 -0.94 -11.30 9.65
CA PHE A 95 -0.38 -9.99 9.33
C PHE A 95 0.65 -9.53 10.37
N ALA A 96 0.38 -9.72 11.66
CA ALA A 96 1.31 -9.34 12.72
C ALA A 96 2.59 -10.18 12.67
N SER A 97 2.48 -11.49 12.43
CA SER A 97 3.63 -12.37 12.28
C SER A 97 4.41 -12.06 11.02
N PHE A 98 3.75 -11.82 9.88
CA PHE A 98 4.42 -11.41 8.65
C PHE A 98 5.19 -10.09 8.82
N GLY A 99 4.60 -9.09 9.47
CA GLY A 99 5.27 -7.82 9.75
C GLY A 99 6.49 -7.98 10.66
N ALA A 100 6.33 -8.66 11.79
CA ALA A 100 7.44 -8.89 12.72
C ALA A 100 8.56 -9.75 12.09
N LEU A 101 8.18 -10.78 11.32
CA LEU A 101 9.13 -11.64 10.62
C LEU A 101 9.94 -10.83 9.60
N SER A 102 9.28 -9.98 8.82
CA SER A 102 9.93 -9.11 7.84
C SER A 102 11.00 -8.20 8.47
N VAL A 103 10.74 -7.62 9.65
CA VAL A 103 11.74 -6.83 10.40
C VAL A 103 12.95 -7.69 10.76
N VAL A 104 12.72 -8.87 11.33
CA VAL A 104 13.78 -9.78 11.77
C VAL A 104 14.65 -10.20 10.58
N LEU A 105 14.04 -10.60 9.46
CA LEU A 105 14.79 -10.96 8.25
C LEU A 105 15.55 -9.77 7.66
N ALA A 106 15.00 -8.56 7.68
CA ALA A 106 15.68 -7.38 7.16
C ALA A 106 16.95 -7.04 7.97
N ILE A 107 16.86 -7.08 9.31
CA ILE A 107 18.01 -6.88 10.21
C ILE A 107 19.04 -8.00 10.02
N PHE A 108 18.59 -9.25 9.99
CA PHE A 108 19.48 -10.40 9.84
C PHE A 108 20.17 -10.42 8.47
N GLY A 109 19.44 -10.10 7.40
CA GLY A 109 19.99 -9.95 6.06
C GLY A 109 21.04 -8.83 5.99
N ALA A 110 20.82 -7.70 6.66
CA ALA A 110 21.81 -6.63 6.76
C ALA A 110 23.10 -7.10 7.47
N LEU A 111 22.94 -7.82 8.59
CA LEU A 111 24.06 -8.36 9.37
C LEU A 111 24.86 -9.40 8.59
N LEU A 112 24.18 -10.31 7.89
CA LEU A 112 24.84 -11.30 7.04
C LEU A 112 25.64 -10.62 5.93
N ARG A 113 25.08 -9.59 5.29
CA ARG A 113 25.77 -8.84 4.23
C ARG A 113 27.03 -8.15 4.75
N ALA A 114 27.02 -7.66 5.98
CA ALA A 114 28.20 -7.06 6.60
C ALA A 114 29.30 -8.08 6.94
N LYS A 115 28.95 -9.34 7.20
CA LYS A 115 29.87 -10.35 7.72
C LYS A 115 30.32 -11.42 6.72
N THR A 116 29.66 -11.56 5.57
CA THR A 116 29.94 -12.68 4.65
C THR A 116 30.61 -12.24 3.35
N HIS A 117 31.84 -12.72 3.13
CA HIS A 117 32.54 -12.59 1.83
C HIS A 117 32.08 -13.65 0.81
N HIS A 118 31.49 -14.77 1.26
CA HIS A 118 31.01 -15.86 0.40
C HIS A 118 29.48 -15.85 0.25
N ARG A 119 29.01 -15.51 -0.95
CA ARG A 119 27.57 -15.33 -1.26
C ARG A 119 26.73 -16.61 -1.14
N GLY A 120 27.31 -17.78 -1.38
CA GLY A 120 26.59 -19.06 -1.33
C GLY A 120 26.20 -19.50 0.10
N LEU A 121 27.14 -19.39 1.05
CA LEU A 121 26.91 -19.74 2.47
C LEU A 121 25.97 -18.76 3.18
N GLY A 122 25.94 -17.50 2.74
CA GLY A 122 25.01 -16.50 3.25
C GLY A 122 23.54 -16.85 2.97
N GLY A 123 23.25 -17.45 1.80
CA GLY A 123 21.88 -17.82 1.43
C GLY A 123 21.31 -18.96 2.28
N THR A 124 22.09 -20.01 2.53
CA THR A 124 21.64 -21.16 3.33
C THR A 124 21.49 -20.81 4.81
N THR A 125 22.41 -20.02 5.37
CA THR A 125 22.31 -19.52 6.74
C THR A 125 21.13 -18.56 6.91
N PHE A 126 20.87 -17.70 5.92
CA PHE A 126 19.68 -16.86 5.90
C PHE A 126 18.39 -17.68 5.90
N ALA A 127 18.28 -18.71 5.06
CA ALA A 127 17.09 -19.56 4.98
C ALA A 127 16.82 -20.30 6.29
N LEU A 128 17.85 -20.86 6.92
CA LEU A 128 17.74 -21.55 8.22
C LEU A 128 17.28 -20.60 9.33
N VAL A 129 17.88 -19.41 9.41
CA VAL A 129 17.50 -18.42 10.43
C VAL A 129 16.11 -17.84 10.15
N ALA A 130 15.76 -17.59 8.89
CA ALA A 130 14.41 -17.17 8.51
C ALA A 130 13.35 -18.19 8.93
N LEU A 131 13.63 -19.48 8.78
CA LEU A 131 12.73 -20.56 9.19
C LEU A 131 12.54 -20.57 10.72
N VAL A 132 13.64 -20.56 11.48
CA VAL A 132 13.59 -20.54 12.96
C VAL A 132 12.89 -19.27 13.46
N ALA A 133 13.20 -18.12 12.87
CA ALA A 133 12.55 -16.86 13.19
C ALA A 133 11.05 -16.88 12.88
N ALA A 134 10.63 -17.49 11.76
CA ALA A 134 9.22 -17.61 11.40
C ALA A 134 8.44 -18.38 12.47
N VAL A 135 8.95 -19.53 12.91
CA VAL A 135 8.31 -20.33 13.97
C VAL A 135 8.25 -19.56 15.29
N GLY A 136 9.35 -18.91 15.68
CA GLY A 136 9.41 -18.12 16.91
C GLY A 136 8.45 -16.93 16.89
N VAL A 137 8.46 -16.14 15.82
CA VAL A 137 7.61 -14.95 15.65
C VAL A 137 6.13 -15.33 15.64
N VAL A 138 5.74 -16.35 14.87
CA VAL A 138 4.34 -16.81 14.82
C VAL A 138 3.88 -17.25 16.21
N SER A 139 4.72 -17.98 16.95
CA SER A 139 4.38 -18.46 18.30
C SER A 139 4.18 -17.30 19.29
N VAL A 140 5.08 -16.32 19.28
CA VAL A 140 5.00 -15.14 20.16
C VAL A 140 3.80 -14.26 19.79
N VAL A 141 3.60 -13.99 18.51
CA VAL A 141 2.47 -13.18 18.02
C VAL A 141 1.15 -13.86 18.32
N THR A 142 1.04 -15.17 18.11
CA THR A 142 -0.19 -15.92 18.43
C THR A 142 -0.54 -15.79 19.90
N ARG A 143 0.45 -15.99 20.81
CA ARG A 143 0.25 -15.81 22.26
C ARG A 143 -0.12 -14.37 22.65
N ALA A 144 0.50 -13.39 22.00
CA ALA A 144 0.19 -11.98 22.26
C ALA A 144 -1.22 -11.62 21.80
N VAL A 145 -1.62 -12.05 20.59
CA VAL A 145 -2.96 -11.77 20.04
C VAL A 145 -4.05 -12.45 20.84
N THR A 146 -3.88 -13.72 21.24
CA THR A 146 -4.86 -14.42 22.08
C THR A 146 -4.99 -13.77 23.46
N GLY A 147 -3.88 -13.31 24.05
CA GLY A 147 -3.90 -12.55 25.31
C GLY A 147 -4.57 -11.17 25.19
N LEU A 148 -4.39 -10.48 24.06
CA LEU A 148 -4.95 -9.15 23.80
C LEU A 148 -6.37 -9.16 23.23
N ALA A 149 -6.90 -10.31 22.81
CA ALA A 149 -8.24 -10.44 22.23
C ALA A 149 -9.35 -9.93 23.16
N SER A 150 -9.11 -9.91 24.47
CA SER A 150 -10.03 -9.33 25.47
C SER A 150 -10.14 -7.80 25.41
N ARG A 151 -9.23 -7.08 24.74
CA ARG A 151 -9.16 -5.60 24.72
C ARG A 151 -9.29 -5.02 23.31
N ARG A 152 -10.54 -4.73 22.89
CA ARG A 152 -10.89 -4.24 21.54
C ARG A 152 -10.10 -3.02 21.05
N THR A 153 -9.74 -2.08 21.94
CA THR A 153 -8.96 -0.88 21.59
C THR A 153 -7.49 -1.20 21.33
N ALA A 154 -6.90 -2.05 22.16
CA ALA A 154 -5.50 -2.48 22.02
C ALA A 154 -5.31 -3.27 20.72
N LEU A 155 -6.28 -4.09 20.34
CA LEU A 155 -6.24 -4.87 19.11
C LEU A 155 -6.30 -3.99 17.84
N ARG A 156 -7.06 -2.88 17.87
CA ARG A 156 -7.06 -1.88 16.78
C ARG A 156 -5.73 -1.15 16.65
N VAL A 157 -5.16 -0.69 17.77
CA VAL A 157 -3.85 -0.02 17.76
C VAL A 157 -2.76 -0.98 17.29
N LEU A 158 -2.79 -2.24 17.77
CA LEU A 158 -1.87 -3.28 17.33
C LEU A 158 -1.98 -3.53 15.83
N LEU A 159 -3.20 -3.65 15.28
CA LEU A 159 -3.41 -3.83 13.84
C LEU A 159 -2.87 -2.68 13.00
N ILE A 160 -3.07 -1.44 13.44
CA ILE A 160 -2.54 -0.25 12.75
C ILE A 160 -1.01 -0.25 12.84
N ALA A 161 -0.45 -0.50 14.03
CA ALA A 161 0.99 -0.53 14.26
C ALA A 161 1.68 -1.64 13.46
N THR A 162 1.13 -2.86 13.44
CA THR A 162 1.68 -3.98 12.68
C THR A 162 1.53 -3.79 11.17
N SER A 163 0.45 -3.15 10.72
CA SER A 163 0.27 -2.77 9.32
C SER A 163 1.32 -1.75 8.86
N LEU A 164 1.56 -0.70 9.66
CA LEU A 164 2.59 0.30 9.39
C LEU A 164 3.99 -0.32 9.45
N LEU A 165 4.24 -1.19 10.42
CA LEU A 165 5.52 -1.90 10.56
C LEU A 165 5.74 -2.85 9.38
N ALA A 166 4.72 -3.60 8.94
CA ALA A 166 4.79 -4.47 7.78
C ALA A 166 5.09 -3.65 6.51
N LEU A 167 4.42 -2.51 6.32
CA LEU A 167 4.69 -1.60 5.21
C LEU A 167 6.13 -1.07 5.24
N PHE A 168 6.60 -0.58 6.39
CA PHE A 168 7.98 -0.13 6.57
C PHE A 168 8.99 -1.25 6.28
N SER A 169 8.75 -2.44 6.81
CA SER A 169 9.62 -3.61 6.61
C SER A 169 9.66 -4.03 5.15
N LEU A 170 8.53 -3.98 4.44
CA LEU A 170 8.47 -4.29 3.03
C LEU A 170 9.26 -3.27 2.21
N THR A 171 9.21 -1.99 2.56
CA THR A 171 10.05 -0.97 1.89
C THR A 171 11.55 -1.14 2.18
N ALA A 172 11.91 -1.53 3.40
CA ALA A 172 13.30 -1.80 3.77
C ALA A 172 13.84 -3.06 3.07
N LEU A 173 13.04 -4.14 3.06
CA LEU A 173 13.34 -5.37 2.35
C LEU A 173 13.41 -5.14 0.84
N ALA A 174 12.49 -4.36 0.27
CA ALA A 174 12.51 -3.97 -1.13
C ALA A 174 13.82 -3.28 -1.50
N ARG A 175 14.27 -2.31 -0.68
CA ARG A 175 15.56 -1.62 -0.86
C ARG A 175 16.73 -2.61 -0.85
N GLN A 176 16.76 -3.53 0.11
CA GLN A 176 17.81 -4.56 0.19
C GLN A 176 17.79 -5.52 -0.99
N LEU A 177 16.60 -5.98 -1.42
CA LEU A 177 16.44 -6.90 -2.53
C LEU A 177 16.79 -6.25 -3.86
N THR A 178 16.44 -4.97 -4.08
CA THR A 178 16.86 -4.23 -5.28
C THR A 178 18.36 -3.97 -5.33
N ALA A 179 19.06 -4.00 -4.20
CA ALA A 179 20.51 -3.82 -4.16
C ALA A 179 21.28 -5.10 -4.52
N ASP A 180 20.73 -6.29 -4.19
CA ASP A 180 21.44 -7.57 -4.36
C ASP A 180 20.93 -8.42 -5.53
N PHE A 181 19.62 -8.36 -5.81
CA PHE A 181 19.00 -9.15 -6.86
C PHE A 181 18.70 -8.23 -8.04
N GLY A 182 19.69 -8.05 -8.92
CA GLY A 182 19.56 -7.40 -10.23
C GLY A 182 18.57 -8.08 -11.18
N HIS A 183 17.65 -8.89 -10.66
CA HIS A 183 16.61 -9.55 -11.42
C HIS A 183 15.61 -8.50 -11.93
N PRO A 184 15.28 -8.48 -13.23
CA PRO A 184 14.41 -7.45 -13.82
C PRO A 184 13.01 -7.37 -13.19
N TRP A 185 12.52 -8.48 -12.62
CA TRP A 185 11.18 -8.58 -12.00
C TRP A 185 11.08 -8.04 -10.57
N THR A 186 12.19 -7.81 -9.86
CA THR A 186 12.14 -7.41 -8.45
C THR A 186 11.46 -6.04 -8.28
N ARG A 187 11.76 -5.08 -9.16
CA ARG A 187 11.21 -3.72 -9.11
C ARG A 187 9.69 -3.67 -9.34
N PRO A 188 9.13 -4.23 -10.43
CA PRO A 188 7.69 -4.21 -10.65
C PRO A 188 6.92 -4.99 -9.57
N LEU A 189 7.48 -6.10 -9.07
CA LEU A 189 6.85 -6.88 -8.01
C LEU A 189 6.70 -6.06 -6.72
N MET A 190 7.72 -5.27 -6.35
CA MET A 190 7.65 -4.38 -5.19
C MET A 190 6.62 -3.25 -5.37
N ASP A 191 6.53 -2.67 -6.57
CA ASP A 191 5.55 -1.62 -6.88
C ASP A 191 4.11 -2.19 -6.76
N VAL A 192 3.86 -3.39 -7.27
CA VAL A 192 2.56 -4.08 -7.14
C VAL A 192 2.25 -4.40 -5.68
N LEU A 193 3.24 -4.89 -4.92
CA LEU A 193 3.04 -5.24 -3.51
C LEU A 193 2.75 -4.00 -2.66
N ALA A 194 3.46 -2.89 -2.91
CA ALA A 194 3.19 -1.61 -2.27
C ALA A 194 1.77 -1.11 -2.59
N LEU A 195 1.32 -1.23 -3.85
CA LEU A 195 -0.02 -0.86 -4.26
C LEU A 195 -1.10 -1.71 -3.57
N VAL A 196 -0.93 -3.03 -3.55
CA VAL A 196 -1.88 -3.95 -2.91
C VAL A 196 -1.97 -3.69 -1.42
N LEU A 197 -0.84 -3.49 -0.74
CA LEU A 197 -0.83 -3.12 0.67
C LEU A 197 -1.51 -1.78 0.90
N ALA A 198 -1.16 -0.75 0.14
CA ALA A 198 -1.74 0.58 0.29
C ALA A 198 -3.27 0.55 0.06
N ALA A 199 -3.75 -0.18 -0.95
CA ALA A 199 -5.17 -0.41 -1.19
C ALA A 199 -5.84 -1.20 -0.06
N GLY A 200 -5.15 -2.20 0.49
CA GLY A 200 -5.60 -2.95 1.67
C GLY A 200 -5.76 -2.08 2.91
N LEU A 201 -4.80 -1.17 3.17
CA LEU A 201 -4.87 -0.23 4.28
C LEU A 201 -5.96 0.81 4.07
N ALA A 202 -6.00 1.40 2.87
CA ALA A 202 -6.96 2.45 2.53
C ALA A 202 -8.41 1.95 2.52
N SER A 203 -8.64 0.69 2.14
CA SER A 203 -9.98 0.07 2.22
C SER A 203 -10.46 -0.19 3.65
N GLY A 204 -9.62 0.07 4.68
CA GLY A 204 -9.90 -0.08 6.12
C GLY A 204 -11.26 0.46 6.55
N SER A 205 -11.98 -0.26 7.41
CA SER A 205 -13.25 0.20 7.97
C SER A 205 -13.11 1.51 8.79
N ALA A 206 -11.90 1.81 9.26
CA ALA A 206 -11.58 3.06 9.94
C ALA A 206 -11.68 4.29 9.02
N LEU A 207 -11.47 4.12 7.71
CA LEU A 207 -11.46 5.20 6.74
C LEU A 207 -12.79 5.33 5.99
N GLY A 208 -13.51 4.21 5.78
CA GLY A 208 -14.79 4.19 5.06
C GLY A 208 -15.93 4.99 5.70
N GLY A 209 -15.82 5.34 6.99
CA GLY A 209 -16.79 6.16 7.72
C GLY A 209 -16.48 7.66 7.77
N GLN A 210 -15.32 8.10 7.28
CA GLN A 210 -14.93 9.51 7.40
C GLN A 210 -15.55 10.36 6.29
N ARG A 211 -16.44 11.29 6.69
CA ARG A 211 -17.06 12.26 5.77
C ARG A 211 -16.03 13.10 5.01
N VAL A 212 -14.90 13.42 5.65
CA VAL A 212 -13.81 14.20 5.04
C VAL A 212 -13.28 13.52 3.78
N LEU A 213 -13.01 12.21 3.84
CA LEU A 213 -12.56 11.42 2.70
C LEU A 213 -13.60 11.38 1.57
N ALA A 214 -14.89 11.32 1.92
CA ALA A 214 -15.96 11.32 0.93
C ALA A 214 -16.08 12.64 0.16
N ILE A 215 -15.89 13.77 0.85
CA ILE A 215 -16.00 15.11 0.26
C ILE A 215 -14.74 15.46 -0.54
N VAL A 216 -13.56 15.18 0.02
CA VAL A 216 -12.28 15.61 -0.55
C VAL A 216 -11.76 14.64 -1.61
N GLY A 217 -12.17 13.37 -1.58
CA GLY A 217 -11.60 12.31 -2.42
C GLY A 217 -11.68 12.59 -3.92
N VAL A 218 -12.85 12.98 -4.43
CA VAL A 218 -13.04 13.24 -5.87
C VAL A 218 -12.29 14.50 -6.33
N PRO A 219 -12.41 15.66 -5.67
CA PRO A 219 -11.60 16.84 -6.01
C PRO A 219 -10.10 16.55 -5.97
N ALA A 220 -9.61 15.85 -4.94
CA ALA A 220 -8.20 15.51 -4.82
C ALA A 220 -7.72 14.62 -5.97
N ALA A 221 -8.52 13.61 -6.36
CA ALA A 221 -8.21 12.77 -7.51
C ALA A 221 -8.07 13.58 -8.81
N VAL A 222 -9.01 14.50 -9.07
CA VAL A 222 -8.98 15.36 -10.27
C VAL A 222 -7.75 16.27 -10.26
N VAL A 223 -7.45 16.92 -9.13
CA VAL A 223 -6.29 17.80 -8.99
C VAL A 223 -4.98 17.04 -9.20
N LEU A 224 -4.84 15.86 -8.59
CA LEU A 224 -3.63 15.04 -8.75
C LEU A 224 -3.45 14.56 -10.19
N LEU A 225 -4.52 14.16 -10.87
CA LEU A 225 -4.46 13.81 -12.30
C LEU A 225 -4.06 14.99 -13.16
N ALA A 226 -4.67 16.16 -12.94
CA ALA A 226 -4.36 17.38 -13.70
C ALA A 226 -2.91 17.80 -13.53
N ILE A 227 -2.41 17.84 -12.28
CA ILE A 227 -1.01 18.18 -11.97
C ILE A 227 -0.07 17.15 -12.59
N GLY A 228 -0.30 15.85 -12.37
CA GLY A 228 0.58 14.81 -12.90
C GLY A 228 0.61 14.78 -14.42
N TYR A 229 -0.52 15.03 -15.09
CA TYR A 229 -0.59 15.13 -16.55
C TYR A 229 0.14 16.36 -17.08
N ALA A 230 -0.04 17.52 -16.46
CA ALA A 230 0.66 18.75 -16.83
C ALA A 230 2.18 18.59 -16.65
N SER A 231 2.63 18.03 -15.52
CA SER A 231 4.05 17.75 -15.26
C SER A 231 4.64 16.76 -16.26
N LEU A 232 3.89 15.72 -16.62
CA LEU A 232 4.34 14.72 -17.61
C LEU A 232 4.51 15.31 -19.02
N ARG A 233 3.64 16.26 -19.39
CA ARG A 233 3.78 17.01 -20.66
C ARG A 233 4.93 18.02 -20.62
N ALA A 234 5.16 18.67 -19.48
CA ALA A 234 6.21 19.67 -19.32
C ALA A 234 7.62 19.05 -19.36
N GLU A 235 7.77 17.82 -18.85
CA GLU A 235 9.07 17.15 -18.74
C GLU A 235 9.06 15.74 -19.37
N PRO A 236 9.19 15.63 -20.71
CA PRO A 236 9.19 14.33 -21.40
C PRO A 236 10.35 13.42 -20.97
N GLY A 237 11.45 13.98 -20.47
CA GLY A 237 12.58 13.22 -19.91
C GLY A 237 12.22 12.34 -18.71
N LEU A 238 11.14 12.64 -18.00
CA LEU A 238 10.66 11.83 -16.88
C LEU A 238 10.27 10.40 -17.30
N LEU A 239 9.82 10.21 -18.55
CA LEU A 239 9.47 8.87 -19.05
C LEU A 239 10.67 7.94 -19.12
N GLY A 240 11.84 8.45 -19.51
CA GLY A 240 13.09 7.68 -19.52
C GLY A 240 13.49 7.26 -18.11
N LEU A 241 13.48 8.21 -17.17
CA LEU A 241 13.77 7.93 -15.75
C LEU A 241 12.81 6.89 -15.15
N MET A 242 11.52 6.97 -15.49
CA MET A 242 10.53 5.99 -15.05
C MET A 242 10.72 4.62 -15.70
N ALA A 243 11.16 4.54 -16.96
CA ALA A 243 11.39 3.25 -17.62
C ALA A 243 12.43 2.41 -16.86
N ASP A 244 13.48 3.05 -16.35
CA ASP A 244 14.55 2.38 -15.62
C ASP A 244 14.18 2.09 -14.16
N GLY A 245 13.54 3.04 -13.48
CA GLY A 245 13.31 2.97 -12.04
C GLY A 245 11.88 2.68 -11.60
N ALA A 246 10.89 2.66 -12.48
CA ALA A 246 9.47 2.47 -12.18
C ALA A 246 8.71 1.85 -13.39
N PRO A 247 9.05 0.62 -13.81
CA PRO A 247 8.60 0.06 -15.09
C PRO A 247 7.08 -0.05 -15.21
N LEU A 248 6.38 -0.28 -14.10
CA LEU A 248 4.91 -0.29 -14.06
C LEU A 248 4.32 1.09 -14.41
N HIS A 249 4.85 2.15 -13.80
CA HIS A 249 4.41 3.52 -14.04
C HIS A 249 4.73 3.96 -15.47
N ALA A 250 5.91 3.60 -15.97
CA ALA A 250 6.30 3.85 -17.37
C ALA A 250 5.42 3.09 -18.37
N TRP A 251 4.99 1.87 -18.04
CA TRP A 251 4.04 1.13 -18.87
C TRP A 251 2.68 1.85 -18.93
N ILE A 252 2.13 2.28 -17.79
CA ILE A 252 0.87 3.05 -17.74
C ILE A 252 1.00 4.36 -18.52
N ALA A 253 2.08 5.11 -18.30
CA ALA A 253 2.31 6.39 -18.96
C ALA A 253 2.37 6.25 -20.48
N ARG A 254 3.04 5.21 -20.99
CA ARG A 254 3.08 4.93 -22.44
C ARG A 254 1.70 4.67 -23.03
N HIS A 255 0.83 3.93 -22.33
CA HIS A 255 -0.52 3.65 -22.81
C HIS A 255 -1.46 4.87 -22.72
N LEU A 256 -1.20 5.79 -21.78
CA LEU A 256 -1.99 7.02 -21.64
C LEU A 256 -1.57 8.12 -22.62
N ILE A 257 -0.28 8.19 -22.96
CA ILE A 257 0.28 9.24 -23.82
C ILE A 257 0.29 8.83 -25.29
N SER A 258 0.47 7.55 -25.61
CA SER A 258 0.47 7.12 -27.00
C SER A 258 -0.92 7.39 -27.58
N PRO A 259 -1.07 8.33 -28.54
CA PRO A 259 -2.31 8.44 -29.26
C PRO A 259 -2.52 7.08 -29.92
N ALA A 260 -3.70 6.48 -29.72
CA ALA A 260 -4.08 5.27 -30.42
C ALA A 260 -4.07 5.56 -31.92
N GLY A 261 -2.99 5.24 -32.64
CA GLY A 261 -2.91 5.36 -34.10
C GLY A 261 -1.68 6.08 -34.65
N GLY A 262 -0.51 5.46 -34.53
CA GLY A 262 0.61 5.65 -35.46
C GLY A 262 0.91 4.32 -36.13
#